data_AF-A0A3E1R5N8-F1
#
_entry.id   AF-A0A3E1R5N8-F1
#
_cell.length_a   1.000
_cell.length_b   1.000
_cell.length_c   1.000
_cell.angle_alpha   90.00
_cell.angle_beta   90.00
_cell.angle_gamma   90.00
#
_symmetry.space_group_name_H-M   'P 1'
#
loop_
_entity.id
_entity.type
_entity.pdbx_description
1 polymer ?
#
loop_
_entity_poly.entity_id
_entity_poly.type
_entity_poly.pdbx_seq_one_letter_code
_entity_poly.pdbx_strand_id
1 'polypeptide(L)' 'MKKIKSILVANRSEIAIRVLRAASEMGIRTVAIYSNEDRFALHRFKADESYLVGAGKKPISAYLDIADIIRI' A
#
# COMPACT_ATOMS: atom_id res chain seq x y z
N MET A 1 0.97 0.38 24.55
CA MET A 1 0.98 0.84 23.14
C MET A 1 -0.44 1.15 22.71
N LYS A 2 -0.66 2.16 21.85
CA LYS A 2 -1.98 2.40 21.28
C LYS A 2 -2.33 1.28 20.30
N LYS A 3 -3.61 0.88 20.27
CA LYS A 3 -4.11 -0.15 19.35
C LYS A 3 -4.09 0.39 17.91
N ILE A 4 -3.42 -0.32 17.01
CA ILE A 4 -3.41 0.00 15.57
C ILE A 4 -4.77 -0.43 15.00
N LYS A 5 -5.48 0.51 14.38
CA LYS A 5 -6.79 0.27 13.74
C LYS A 5 -6.70 0.13 12.22
N SER A 6 -5.68 0.77 11.62
CA SER A 6 -5.41 0.70 10.19
C SER A 6 -3.91 0.70 9.93
N ILE A 7 -3.48 0.05 8.85
CA ILE A 7 -2.09 -0.01 8.40
C ILE A 7 -2.00 0.25 6.90
N LEU A 8 -1.10 1.17 6.52
CA LEU A 8 -0.69 1.38 5.14
C LEU A 8 0.59 0.60 4.87
N VAL A 9 0.66 -0.11 3.76
CA VAL A 9 1.87 -0.83 3.34
C VAL A 9 2.56 -0.04 2.23
N ALA A 10 3.64 0.65 2.59
CA ALA A 10 4.48 1.41 1.67
C ALA A 10 5.41 0.48 0.85
N ASN A 11 4.83 -0.47 0.13
CA ASN A 11 5.53 -1.46 -0.67
C ASN A 11 4.61 -2.04 -1.76
N ARG A 12 5.11 -2.98 -2.56
CA ARG A 12 4.41 -3.63 -3.67
C ARG A 12 4.55 -5.15 -3.62
N SER A 13 3.84 -5.84 -4.53
CA SER A 13 4.03 -7.27 -4.80
C SER A 13 3.85 -8.18 -3.57
N GLU A 14 4.66 -9.22 -3.43
CA GLU A 14 4.44 -10.32 -2.49
C GLU A 14 4.58 -9.88 -1.03
N ILE A 15 5.51 -8.98 -0.72
CA ILE A 15 5.71 -8.50 0.64
C ILE A 15 4.53 -7.63 1.08
N ALA A 16 3.96 -6.82 0.17
CA ALA A 16 2.74 -6.10 0.46
C ALA A 16 1.60 -7.06 0.80
N ILE A 17 1.37 -8.08 -0.03
CA ILE A 17 0.35 -9.11 0.22
C ILE A 17 0.59 -9.83 1.56
N ARG A 18 1.84 -10.15 1.89
CA ARG A 18 2.20 -10.82 3.15
C ARG A 18 1.80 -10.01 4.38
N VAL A 19 2.05 -8.70 4.35
CA VAL A 19 1.70 -7.78 5.45
C VAL A 19 0.19 -7.55 5.51
N LEU A 20 -0.47 -7.35 4.36
CA LEU A 20 -1.92 -7.15 4.28
C LEU A 20 -2.67 -8.36 4.86
N ARG A 21 -2.23 -9.59 4.57
CA ARG A 21 -2.80 -10.82 5.16
C ARG A 21 -2.68 -10.84 6.68
N ALA A 22 -1.49 -10.59 7.21
CA ALA A 22 -1.27 -10.57 8.67
C ALA A 22 -2.14 -9.51 9.36
N ALA A 23 -2.25 -8.31 8.77
CA ALA A 23 -3.08 -7.25 9.29
C ALA A 23 -4.57 -7.61 9.26
N SER A 24 -5.04 -8.23 8.18
CA SER A 24 -6.41 -8.71 8.04
C SER A 24 -6.75 -9.80 9.07
N GLU A 25 -5.85 -10.77 9.29
CA GLU A 25 -5.98 -11.80 10.33
C GLU A 25 -6.08 -11.21 11.75
N MET A 26 -5.48 -10.03 11.97
CA MET A 26 -5.55 -9.28 13.23
C MET A 26 -6.76 -8.33 13.32
N GLY A 27 -7.62 -8.28 12.29
CA GLY A 27 -8.77 -7.37 12.22
C GLY A 27 -8.39 -5.89 12.05
N ILE A 28 -7.24 -5.61 11.41
CA ILE A 28 -6.74 -4.25 11.14
C ILE A 28 -7.10 -3.87 9.70
N ARG A 29 -7.69 -2.68 9.49
CA ARG A 29 -8.00 -2.16 8.16
C ARG A 29 -6.73 -1.92 7.35
N THR A 30 -6.70 -2.39 6.12
CA THR A 30 -5.53 -2.44 5.27
C THR A 30 -5.57 -1.44 4.13
N VAL A 31 -4.46 -0.74 3.90
CA VAL A 31 -4.31 0.25 2.82
C VAL A 31 -3.07 -0.09 1.99
N ALA A 32 -3.21 -0.14 0.66
CA ALA A 32 -2.12 -0.33 -0.28
C ALA A 32 -1.85 0.92 -1.11
N ILE A 33 -0.60 1.07 -1.55
CA ILE A 33 -0.22 2.05 -2.58
C ILE A 33 0.19 1.33 -3.86
N TYR A 34 0.01 1.95 -5.02
CA TYR A 34 0.45 1.41 -6.30
C TYR A 34 0.90 2.52 -7.25
N SER A 35 1.92 2.27 -8.08
CA SER A 35 2.27 3.17 -9.19
C SER A 35 1.32 2.94 -10.38
N ASN A 36 1.30 3.85 -11.35
CA ASN A 36 0.45 3.73 -12.53
C ASN A 36 0.73 2.44 -13.34
N GLU A 37 1.98 2.01 -13.38
CA GLU A 37 2.44 0.76 -14.01
C GLU A 37 1.95 -0.48 -13.26
N ASP A 38 1.79 -0.38 -11.94
CA ASP A 38 1.31 -1.44 -11.06
C ASP A 38 -0.22 -1.43 -10.85
N ARG A 39 -0.98 -0.68 -11.66
CA ARG A 39 -2.45 -0.59 -11.54
C ARG A 39 -3.18 -1.94 -11.60
N PHE A 40 -2.55 -2.98 -12.17
CA PHE A 40 -3.07 -4.34 -12.24
C PHE A 40 -2.34 -5.32 -11.31
N ALA A 41 -1.40 -4.84 -10.48
CA ALA A 41 -0.67 -5.69 -9.55
C ALA A 41 -1.61 -6.26 -8.47
N LEU A 42 -1.38 -7.52 -8.10
CA LEU A 42 -2.27 -8.25 -7.20
C LEU A 42 -2.41 -7.57 -5.82
N HIS A 43 -1.34 -6.96 -5.29
CA HIS A 43 -1.37 -6.37 -3.95
C HIS A 43 -2.40 -5.24 -3.82
N ARG A 44 -2.64 -4.50 -4.91
CA ARG A 44 -3.67 -3.45 -4.97
C ARG A 44 -5.05 -3.99 -4.60
N PHE A 45 -5.39 -5.19 -5.07
CA PHE A 45 -6.70 -5.82 -4.87
C PHE A 45 -6.78 -6.68 -3.59
N LYS A 46 -5.71 -6.73 -2.80
CA LYS A 46 -5.64 -7.49 -1.54
C LYS A 46 -5.77 -6.62 -0.29
N ALA A 47 -5.85 -5.31 -0.45
CA ALA A 47 -6.14 -4.36 0.61
C ALA A 47 -7.61 -3.95 0.60
N ASP A 48 -8.11 -3.48 1.74
CA ASP A 48 -9.46 -2.89 1.84
C ASP A 48 -9.56 -1.61 0.99
N GLU A 49 -8.47 -0.83 0.97
CA GLU A 49 -8.35 0.39 0.16
C GLU A 49 -7.01 0.46 -0.57
N SER A 50 -7.00 1.12 -1.73
CA SER A 50 -5.76 1.33 -2.48
C SER A 50 -5.74 2.68 -3.19
N TYR A 51 -4.56 3.31 -3.20
CA TYR A 51 -4.36 4.64 -3.78
C TYR A 51 -3.18 4.67 -4.75
N LEU A 52 -3.33 5.44 -5.83
CA LEU A 52 -2.24 5.77 -6.73
C LEU A 52 -1.22 6.62 -5.96
N VAL A 53 0.05 6.24 -6.02
CA VAL A 53 1.17 6.99 -5.45
C VAL A 53 2.10 7.47 -6.56
N GLY A 54 2.72 8.64 -6.34
CA GLY A 54 3.72 9.23 -7.22
C GLY A 54 3.17 9.50 -8.61
N ALA A 55 1.97 10.08 -8.71
CA ALA A 55 1.33 10.37 -9.99
C ALA A 55 2.28 11.14 -10.93
N GLY A 56 2.47 10.63 -12.15
CA GLY A 56 3.38 11.21 -13.15
C GLY A 56 4.87 10.89 -12.95
N LYS A 57 5.25 10.18 -11.87
CA LYS A 57 6.63 9.72 -11.66
C LYS A 57 6.87 8.35 -12.30
N LYS A 58 8.15 8.03 -12.53
CA LYS A 58 8.57 6.67 -12.91
C LYS A 58 8.22 5.68 -11.78
N PRO A 59 7.95 4.40 -12.08
CA PRO A 59 7.42 3.43 -11.10
C PRO A 59 8.26 3.32 -9.83
N ILE A 60 9.59 3.21 -9.94
CA ILE A 60 10.47 3.14 -8.76
C ILE A 60 10.40 4.44 -7.94
N SER A 61 10.46 5.59 -8.62
CA SER A 61 10.39 6.90 -7.95
C SER A 61 9.04 7.15 -7.27
N ALA A 62 7.96 6.53 -7.77
CA ALA A 62 6.65 6.61 -7.15
C ALA A 62 6.61 5.94 -5.76
N TYR A 63 7.19 4.76 -5.61
CA TYR A 63 7.31 4.08 -4.31
C TYR A 63 8.34 4.72 -3.36
N LEU A 64 9.15 5.65 -3.86
CA LEU A 64 10.10 6.43 -3.06
C LEU A 64 9.59 7.85 -2.78
N ASP A 65 8.33 8.16 -3.13
CA ASP A 65 7.73 9.46 -2.91
C ASP A 65 7.23 9.63 -1.47
N ILE A 66 8.14 9.98 -0.57
CA ILE A 66 7.86 10.11 0.87
C ILE A 66 6.65 11.00 1.15
N ALA A 67 6.58 12.17 0.50
CA ALA A 67 5.51 13.14 0.75
C ALA A 67 4.14 12.60 0.32
N ASP A 68 4.07 11.94 -0.83
CA ASP A 68 2.82 11.38 -1.34
C ASP A 68 2.40 10.13 -0.54
N ILE A 69 3.35 9.31 -0.08
CA ILE A 69 3.07 8.18 0.82
C ILE A 69 2.50 8.66 2.16
N ILE A 70 3.00 9.76 2.73
CA ILE A 70 2.49 10.32 3.99
C ILE A 70 1.13 11.01 3.81
N ARG A 71 0.86 11.56 2.61
CA ARG A 71 -0.44 12.17 2.28
C ARG A 71 -1.57 11.14 2.27
N ILE A 72 -1.27 9.92 1.80
CA ILE A 72 -2.23 8.80 1.70
C ILE A 72 -2.49 8.23 3.10
#